data_AF-A0A7K4S3S0-F1
#
_entry.id   AF-A0A7K4S3S0-F1
#
_cell.length_a   1.000
_cell.length_b   1.000
_cell.length_c   1.000
_cell.angle_alpha   90.00
_cell.angle_beta   90.00
_cell.angle_gamma   90.00
#
_symmetry.space_group_name_H-M   'P 1'
#
loop_
_entity.id
_entity.type
_entity.pdbx_description
1 polymer ?
#
loop_
_entity_poly.entity_id
_entity_poly.type
_entity_poly.pdbx_seq_one_letter_code
_entity_poly.pdbx_strand_id
1 'polypeptide(L)'
;MGRRSTSSTKSGKFMNPTDQARKEARKRELKKNKKQRMMVRAAVLKMKDPKQIIRDMEKLDEMEFNPVQQPQLNEKVLKDKRKKLRETFERILRLYEKENPDIYKELRKLEVEYEQKRSQLSQYFDAVKNAQHVEVESIPLPDMPHAPSNILIQDIPLPGAQPPSILKKTSAYGPPVRSMLPPPGLGVPRLPPGRKPPGPPPGPPPPQVLQMYGRKVGFTLEMAPRRREEEISYGSE
;
A
#
# COMPACT_ATOMS: atom_id res chain seq x y z
N MET A 1 -25.84 39.12 -18.71
CA MET A 1 -26.82 38.41 -19.58
C MET A 1 -28.22 38.61 -19.02
N GLY A 2 -29.11 39.29 -19.74
CA GLY A 2 -30.43 39.69 -19.26
C GLY A 2 -31.40 38.52 -19.10
N ARG A 3 -32.07 38.45 -17.94
CA ARG A 3 -33.06 37.43 -17.61
C ARG A 3 -34.42 37.83 -18.22
N ARG A 4 -34.82 37.19 -19.33
CA ARG A 4 -36.12 37.44 -19.97
C ARG A 4 -37.29 37.10 -19.03
N SER A 5 -38.35 37.90 -19.07
CA SER A 5 -39.61 37.69 -18.36
C SER A 5 -40.20 36.32 -18.73
N THR A 6 -40.63 35.55 -17.72
CA THR A 6 -41.11 34.18 -17.95
C THR A 6 -42.47 34.10 -18.63
N SER A 7 -43.21 35.22 -18.66
CA SER A 7 -44.55 35.39 -19.25
C SER A 7 -44.54 35.75 -20.74
N SER A 8 -43.38 36.08 -21.31
CA SER A 8 -43.26 36.54 -22.69
C SER A 8 -42.55 35.51 -23.59
N THR A 9 -42.89 35.52 -24.88
CA THR A 9 -42.29 34.68 -25.93
C THR A 9 -40.89 35.17 -26.30
N LYS A 10 -40.16 34.42 -27.14
CA LYS A 10 -38.82 34.80 -27.63
C LYS A 10 -38.83 36.16 -28.36
N SER A 11 -39.96 36.54 -28.95
CA SER A 11 -40.17 37.82 -29.66
C SER A 11 -40.65 38.96 -28.76
N GLY A 12 -40.84 38.74 -27.46
CA GLY A 12 -41.35 39.78 -26.55
C GLY A 12 -42.89 39.88 -26.48
N LYS A 13 -43.63 39.16 -27.33
CA LYS A 13 -45.11 39.09 -27.29
C LYS A 13 -45.60 38.29 -26.09
N PHE A 14 -46.73 38.69 -25.51
CA PHE A 14 -47.39 37.96 -24.42
C PHE A 14 -47.65 36.50 -24.83
N MET A 15 -47.35 35.56 -23.94
CA MET A 15 -47.54 34.13 -24.20
C MET A 15 -49.00 33.73 -23.97
N ASN A 16 -49.52 32.76 -24.72
CA ASN A 16 -50.89 32.27 -24.56
C ASN A 16 -51.14 31.80 -23.09
N PRO A 17 -52.26 32.18 -22.44
CA PRO A 17 -52.58 31.75 -21.07
C PRO A 17 -52.48 30.24 -20.83
N THR A 18 -52.85 29.41 -21.81
CA THR A 18 -52.75 27.94 -21.72
C THR A 18 -51.30 27.48 -21.69
N ASP A 19 -50.45 28.07 -22.52
CA ASP A 19 -49.01 27.78 -22.54
C ASP A 19 -48.31 28.31 -21.28
N GLN A 20 -48.81 29.41 -20.70
CA GLN A 20 -48.34 29.90 -19.39
C GLN A 20 -48.62 28.86 -18.31
N ALA A 21 -49.85 28.35 -18.22
CA ALA A 21 -50.24 27.32 -17.25
C ALA A 21 -49.40 26.03 -17.41
N ARG A 22 -49.20 25.55 -18.65
CA ARG A 22 -48.33 24.38 -18.93
C ARG A 22 -46.88 24.62 -18.53
N LYS A 23 -46.33 25.80 -18.84
CA LYS A 23 -44.95 26.16 -18.49
C LYS A 23 -44.76 26.26 -16.98
N GLU A 24 -45.74 26.79 -16.26
CA GLU A 24 -45.73 26.83 -14.80
C GLU A 24 -45.84 25.44 -14.17
N ALA A 25 -46.74 24.59 -14.67
CA ALA A 25 -46.86 23.20 -14.24
C ALA A 25 -45.54 22.43 -14.43
N ARG A 26 -44.95 22.50 -15.63
CA ARG A 26 -43.64 21.90 -15.94
C ARG A 26 -42.54 22.45 -15.04
N LYS A 27 -42.53 23.74 -14.74
CA LYS A 27 -41.55 24.35 -13.81
C LYS A 27 -41.71 23.82 -12.38
N ARG A 28 -42.95 23.62 -11.90
CA ARG A 28 -43.22 23.01 -10.59
C ARG A 28 -42.76 21.55 -10.56
N GLU A 29 -43.03 20.79 -11.62
CA GLU A 29 -42.58 19.41 -11.79
C GLU A 29 -41.05 19.30 -11.82
N LEU A 30 -40.36 20.12 -12.64
CA LEU A 30 -38.90 20.21 -12.68
C LEU A 30 -38.29 20.50 -11.30
N LYS A 31 -38.93 21.35 -10.49
CA LYS A 31 -38.50 21.60 -9.10
C LYS A 31 -38.66 20.36 -8.22
N LYS A 32 -39.77 19.64 -8.32
CA LYS A 32 -39.98 18.36 -7.60
C LYS A 32 -38.92 17.33 -8.01
N ASN A 33 -38.69 17.15 -9.31
CA ASN A 33 -37.67 16.24 -9.84
C ASN A 33 -36.26 16.62 -9.38
N LYS A 34 -35.94 17.92 -9.32
CA LYS A 34 -34.66 18.38 -8.77
C LYS A 34 -34.52 18.03 -7.29
N LYS A 35 -35.55 18.26 -6.47
CA LYS A 35 -35.55 17.89 -5.04
C LYS A 35 -35.40 16.38 -4.85
N GLN A 36 -36.14 15.58 -5.62
CA GLN A 36 -36.04 14.12 -5.57
C GLN A 36 -34.64 13.65 -5.95
N ARG A 37 -34.04 14.20 -7.02
CA ARG A 37 -32.64 13.89 -7.38
C ARG A 37 -31.66 14.24 -6.25
N MET A 38 -31.86 15.34 -5.52
CA MET A 38 -31.02 15.68 -4.36
C MET A 38 -31.20 14.70 -3.22
N MET A 39 -32.44 14.35 -2.89
CA MET A 39 -32.76 13.37 -1.86
C MET A 39 -32.18 12.00 -2.19
N VAL A 40 -32.36 11.53 -3.42
CA VAL A 40 -31.79 10.26 -3.92
C VAL A 40 -30.26 10.30 -3.86
N ARG A 41 -29.62 11.38 -4.30
CA ARG A 41 -28.15 11.50 -4.22
C ARG A 41 -27.64 11.46 -2.78
N ALA A 42 -28.33 12.10 -1.84
CA ALA A 42 -27.97 12.04 -0.42
C ALA A 42 -28.16 10.64 0.15
N ALA A 43 -29.30 9.98 -0.13
CA ALA A 43 -29.57 8.62 0.32
C ALA A 43 -28.54 7.61 -0.19
N VAL A 44 -28.21 7.66 -1.48
CA VAL A 44 -27.16 6.81 -2.09
C VAL A 44 -25.80 7.01 -1.41
N LEU A 45 -25.51 8.24 -0.96
CA LEU A 45 -24.26 8.54 -0.26
C LEU A 45 -24.25 8.00 1.17
N LYS A 46 -25.40 8.04 1.89
CA LYS A 46 -25.55 7.47 3.24
C LYS A 46 -25.46 5.94 3.27
N MET A 47 -25.86 5.28 2.18
CA MET A 47 -25.78 3.81 2.08
C MET A 47 -24.34 3.30 1.89
N LYS A 48 -23.36 4.18 1.60
CA LYS A 48 -21.97 3.77 1.48
C LYS A 48 -21.34 3.62 2.86
N ASP A 49 -20.58 2.55 3.05
CA ASP A 49 -19.74 2.39 4.23
C ASP A 49 -18.44 3.21 4.06
N PRO A 50 -18.22 4.27 4.87
CA PRO A 50 -17.00 5.04 4.82
C PRO A 50 -15.75 4.23 5.18
N LYS A 51 -15.87 3.21 6.05
CA LYS A 51 -14.76 2.31 6.40
C LYS A 51 -14.35 1.44 5.22
N GLN A 52 -15.29 1.02 4.39
CA GLN A 52 -14.99 0.32 3.14
C GLN A 52 -14.22 1.22 2.16
N ILE A 53 -14.56 2.51 2.07
CA ILE A 53 -13.85 3.45 1.19
C ILE A 53 -12.39 3.60 1.63
N ILE A 54 -12.11 3.69 2.94
CA ILE A 54 -10.74 3.70 3.47
C ILE A 54 -10.01 2.41 3.07
N ARG A 55 -10.60 1.23 3.30
CA ARG A 55 -10.00 -0.06 2.94
C ARG A 55 -9.71 -0.17 1.44
N ASP A 56 -10.59 0.35 0.58
CA ASP A 56 -10.38 0.37 -0.87
C ASP A 56 -9.20 1.30 -1.25
N MET A 57 -9.01 2.42 -0.54
CA MET A 57 -7.85 3.29 -0.76
C MET A 57 -6.55 2.63 -0.29
N GLU A 58 -6.54 2.01 0.89
CA GLU A 58 -5.39 1.28 1.42
C GLU A 58 -4.95 0.18 0.46
N LYS A 59 -5.89 -0.55 -0.14
CA LYS A 59 -5.59 -1.58 -1.14
C LYS A 59 -4.92 -1.00 -2.40
N LEU A 60 -5.27 0.23 -2.81
CA LEU A 60 -4.58 0.91 -3.92
C LEU A 60 -3.17 1.34 -3.51
N ASP A 61 -2.98 1.80 -2.28
CA ASP A 61 -1.67 2.18 -1.74
C ASP A 61 -0.75 0.96 -1.60
N GLU A 62 -1.24 -0.16 -1.07
CA GLU A 62 -0.50 -1.42 -0.97
C GLU A 62 -0.04 -1.92 -2.35
N MET A 63 -0.85 -1.69 -3.39
CA MET A 63 -0.49 -2.04 -4.77
C MET A 63 0.51 -1.05 -5.38
N GLU A 64 0.43 0.25 -5.06
CA GLU A 64 1.37 1.27 -5.55
C GLU A 64 2.74 1.15 -4.88
N PHE A 65 2.77 0.95 -3.55
CA PHE A 65 3.97 0.94 -2.72
C PHE A 65 4.50 -0.47 -2.44
N ASN A 66 4.26 -1.43 -3.33
CA ASN A 66 4.82 -2.77 -3.20
C ASN A 66 6.28 -2.79 -3.68
N PRO A 67 7.28 -3.00 -2.80
CA PRO A 67 8.69 -2.98 -3.21
C PRO A 67 9.12 -4.21 -4.02
N VAL A 68 8.40 -5.33 -3.87
CA VAL A 68 8.73 -6.62 -4.48
C VAL A 68 8.12 -6.75 -5.87
N GLN A 69 6.85 -6.38 -6.01
CA GLN A 69 6.10 -6.56 -7.24
C GLN A 69 5.72 -5.20 -7.83
N GLN A 70 6.07 -4.98 -9.11
CA GLN A 70 5.61 -3.77 -9.80
C GLN A 70 4.07 -3.75 -9.88
N PRO A 71 3.44 -2.57 -9.72
CA PRO A 71 1.99 -2.44 -9.81
C PRO A 71 1.48 -2.93 -11.18
N GLN A 72 0.44 -3.76 -11.19
CA GLN A 72 -0.17 -4.22 -12.45
C GLN A 72 -0.93 -3.11 -13.19
N LEU A 73 -1.34 -2.07 -12.46
CA LEU A 73 -2.07 -0.92 -13.02
C LEU A 73 -1.12 0.25 -13.26
N ASN A 74 -1.36 1.00 -14.34
CA ASN A 74 -0.70 2.28 -14.60
C ASN A 74 -0.91 3.25 -13.42
N GLU A 75 0.15 3.95 -13.01
CA GLU A 75 0.14 4.99 -11.97
C GLU A 75 -1.01 5.99 -12.14
N LYS A 76 -1.28 6.43 -13.38
CA LYS A 76 -2.36 7.38 -13.63
C LYS A 76 -3.72 6.82 -13.21
N VAL A 77 -3.97 5.54 -13.48
CA VAL A 77 -5.24 4.89 -13.11
C VAL A 77 -5.34 4.72 -11.60
N LEU A 78 -4.23 4.40 -10.92
CA LEU A 78 -4.17 4.33 -9.46
C LEU A 78 -4.50 5.68 -8.81
N LYS A 79 -3.84 6.75 -9.28
CA LYS A 79 -4.06 8.14 -8.84
C LYS A 79 -5.52 8.57 -9.08
N ASP A 80 -6.08 8.30 -10.25
CA ASP A 80 -7.47 8.64 -10.60
C ASP A 80 -8.49 7.86 -9.74
N LYS A 81 -8.27 6.56 -9.49
CA LYS A 81 -9.13 5.75 -8.61
C LYS A 81 -9.07 6.24 -7.16
N ARG A 82 -7.88 6.49 -6.63
CA ARG A 82 -7.68 7.06 -5.27
C ARG A 82 -8.37 8.41 -5.14
N LYS A 83 -8.25 9.28 -6.14
CA LYS A 83 -8.91 10.59 -6.17
C LYS A 83 -10.43 10.44 -6.08
N LYS A 84 -11.04 9.53 -6.86
CA LYS A 84 -12.50 9.28 -6.81
C LYS A 84 -12.98 8.74 -5.45
N LEU A 85 -12.19 7.89 -4.80
CA LEU A 85 -12.48 7.39 -3.46
C LEU A 85 -12.41 8.53 -2.42
N ARG A 86 -11.34 9.34 -2.45
CA ARG A 86 -11.21 10.54 -1.60
C ARG A 86 -12.35 11.53 -1.78
N GLU A 87 -12.71 11.87 -3.02
CA GLU A 87 -13.85 12.75 -3.30
C GLU A 87 -15.19 12.17 -2.80
N THR A 88 -15.33 10.85 -2.78
CA THR A 88 -16.52 10.20 -2.22
C THR A 88 -16.51 10.29 -0.69
N PHE A 89 -15.37 10.05 -0.06
CA PHE A 89 -15.19 10.16 1.39
C PHE A 89 -15.42 11.59 1.89
N GLU A 90 -14.85 12.61 1.22
CA GLU A 90 -15.08 14.02 1.56
C GLU A 90 -16.56 14.42 1.48
N ARG A 91 -17.29 13.89 0.48
CA ARG A 91 -18.73 14.13 0.37
C ARG A 91 -19.49 13.51 1.55
N ILE A 92 -19.06 12.35 2.04
CA ILE A 92 -19.63 11.69 3.22
C ILE A 92 -19.29 12.51 4.49
N LEU A 93 -18.05 13.00 4.63
CA LEU A 93 -17.66 13.88 5.74
C LEU A 93 -18.56 15.11 5.83
N ARG A 94 -18.77 15.83 4.73
CA ARG A 94 -19.66 17.02 4.70
C ARG A 94 -21.13 16.70 5.00
N LEU A 95 -21.56 15.47 4.76
CA LEU A 95 -22.90 15.01 5.11
C LEU A 95 -23.00 14.82 6.63
N TYR A 96 -22.06 14.10 7.24
CA TYR A 96 -22.07 13.84 8.68
C TYR A 96 -21.68 15.04 9.52
N GLU A 97 -20.91 15.99 9.00
CA GLU A 97 -20.62 17.27 9.67
C GLU A 97 -21.92 18.00 10.06
N LYS A 98 -22.96 17.89 9.24
CA LYS A 98 -24.26 18.53 9.48
C LYS A 98 -25.26 17.63 10.20
N GLU A 99 -25.22 16.33 9.96
CA GLU A 99 -26.22 15.39 10.49
C GLU A 99 -25.83 14.82 11.85
N ASN A 100 -24.57 14.39 12.03
CA ASN A 100 -24.10 13.73 13.25
C ASN A 100 -22.62 14.08 13.53
N PRO A 101 -22.34 15.05 14.43
CA PRO A 101 -20.97 15.52 14.68
C PRO A 101 -20.06 14.44 15.29
N ASP A 102 -20.62 13.45 16.00
CA ASP A 102 -19.81 12.38 16.61
C ASP A 102 -19.29 11.39 15.56
N ILE A 103 -20.14 10.97 14.61
CA ILE A 103 -19.72 10.18 13.45
C ILE A 103 -18.68 10.95 12.64
N TYR A 104 -18.87 12.26 12.45
CA TYR A 104 -17.89 13.09 11.75
C TYR A 104 -16.50 13.05 12.41
N LYS A 105 -16.43 13.13 13.75
CA LYS A 105 -15.15 13.01 14.50
C LYS A 105 -14.49 11.65 14.26
N GLU A 106 -15.26 10.57 14.31
CA GLU A 106 -14.73 9.22 14.02
C GLU A 106 -14.19 9.10 12.59
N LEU A 107 -14.91 9.65 11.61
CA LEU A 107 -14.47 9.65 10.21
C LEU A 107 -13.21 10.48 10.00
N ARG A 108 -13.08 11.63 10.67
CA ARG A 108 -11.85 12.42 10.64
C ARG A 108 -10.67 11.68 11.27
N LYS A 109 -10.90 10.91 12.33
CA LYS A 109 -9.86 10.06 12.92
C LYS A 109 -9.39 9.00 11.91
N LEU A 110 -10.33 8.31 11.25
CA LEU A 110 -10.00 7.31 10.22
C LEU A 110 -9.21 7.90 9.04
N GLU A 111 -9.54 9.12 8.63
CA GLU A 111 -8.80 9.83 7.57
C GLU A 111 -7.36 10.10 7.97
N VAL A 112 -7.13 10.55 9.21
CA VAL A 112 -5.79 10.80 9.74
C VAL A 112 -5.00 9.49 9.86
N GLU A 113 -5.60 8.43 10.38
CA GLU A 113 -4.98 7.10 10.48
C GLU A 113 -4.57 6.58 9.09
N TYR A 114 -5.44 6.75 8.08
CA TYR A 114 -5.14 6.40 6.69
C TYR A 114 -3.96 7.20 6.12
N GLU A 115 -3.94 8.54 6.28
CA GLU A 115 -2.84 9.38 5.78
C GLU A 115 -1.50 9.02 6.46
N GLN A 116 -1.53 8.70 7.76
CA GLN A 116 -0.34 8.21 8.48
C GLN A 116 0.15 6.88 7.92
N LYS A 117 -0.74 5.90 7.73
CA LYS A 117 -0.39 4.59 7.16
C LYS A 117 0.17 4.71 5.75
N ARG A 118 -0.43 5.56 4.92
CA ARG A 118 0.04 5.84 3.57
C ARG A 118 1.42 6.50 3.56
N SER A 119 1.67 7.44 4.48
CA SER A 119 2.98 8.07 4.64
C SER A 119 4.05 7.04 5.01
N GLN A 120 3.76 6.13 5.95
CA GLN A 120 4.66 5.05 6.33
C GLN A 120 4.97 4.11 5.17
N LEU A 121 3.95 3.72 4.39
CA LEU A 121 4.11 2.87 3.21
C LEU A 121 5.00 3.54 2.15
N SER A 122 4.77 4.82 1.86
CA SER A 122 5.59 5.58 0.90
C SER A 122 7.05 5.66 1.36
N GLN A 123 7.29 6.00 2.63
CA GLN A 123 8.64 6.10 3.19
C GLN A 123 9.38 4.75 3.15
N TYR A 124 8.69 3.66 3.49
CA TYR A 124 9.25 2.32 3.42
C TYR A 124 9.61 1.94 1.98
N PHE A 125 8.71 2.19 1.04
CA PHE A 125 8.96 1.92 -0.37
C PHE A 125 10.16 2.70 -0.90
N ASP A 126 10.24 4.00 -0.61
CA ASP A 126 11.36 4.85 -1.00
C ASP A 126 12.67 4.37 -0.36
N ALA A 127 12.67 3.99 0.92
CA ALA A 127 13.84 3.45 1.60
C ALA A 127 14.34 2.15 0.96
N VAL A 128 13.43 1.22 0.62
CA VAL A 128 13.79 -0.03 -0.06
C VAL A 128 14.32 0.23 -1.46
N LYS A 129 13.68 1.14 -2.22
CA LYS A 129 14.16 1.52 -3.55
C LYS A 129 15.52 2.18 -3.47
N ASN A 130 15.73 3.12 -2.56
CA ASN A 130 17.02 3.76 -2.38
C ASN A 130 18.11 2.74 -2.02
N ALA A 131 17.85 1.83 -1.09
CA ALA A 131 18.80 0.77 -0.73
C ALA A 131 19.13 -0.17 -1.90
N GLN A 132 18.19 -0.44 -2.81
CA GLN A 132 18.43 -1.21 -4.03
C GLN A 132 19.31 -0.46 -5.06
N HIS A 133 19.31 0.87 -5.04
CA HIS A 133 20.10 1.69 -5.98
C HIS A 133 21.48 2.09 -5.44
N VAL A 134 21.76 1.89 -4.14
CA VAL A 134 23.09 2.17 -3.58
C VAL A 134 24.06 1.08 -4.03
N GLU A 135 24.99 1.46 -4.92
CA GLU A 135 26.09 0.61 -5.34
C GLU A 135 27.06 0.40 -4.18
N VAL A 136 27.23 -0.86 -3.75
CA VAL A 136 28.03 -1.25 -2.57
C VAL A 136 29.50 -0.77 -2.69
N GLU A 137 30.02 -0.69 -3.91
CA GLU A 137 31.39 -0.25 -4.21
C GLU A 137 31.62 1.26 -4.00
N SER A 138 30.55 2.05 -3.88
CA SER A 138 30.63 3.50 -3.71
C SER A 138 30.56 3.96 -2.25
N ILE A 139 30.37 3.04 -1.30
CA ILE A 139 30.35 3.35 0.14
C ILE A 139 31.77 3.73 0.55
N PRO A 140 32.03 4.99 0.96
CA PRO A 140 33.36 5.39 1.38
C PRO A 140 33.78 4.54 2.57
N LEU A 141 34.93 3.85 2.45
CA LEU A 141 35.57 3.25 3.60
C LEU A 141 35.96 4.39 4.56
N PRO A 142 35.77 4.23 5.88
CA PRO A 142 36.21 5.24 6.83
C PRO A 142 37.71 5.46 6.66
N ASP A 143 38.14 6.73 6.57
CA ASP A 143 39.56 7.08 6.56
C ASP A 143 40.20 6.45 7.78
N MET A 144 41.12 5.52 7.54
CA MET A 144 41.88 4.91 8.62
C MET A 144 42.55 6.06 9.38
N PRO A 145 42.34 6.21 10.70
CA PRO A 145 42.95 7.30 11.43
C PRO A 145 44.44 7.20 11.14
N HIS A 146 44.98 8.24 10.49
CA HIS A 146 46.39 8.37 10.28
C HIS A 146 46.99 8.38 11.68
N ALA A 147 47.51 7.24 12.12
CA ALA A 147 48.35 7.19 13.30
C ALA A 147 49.41 8.27 13.06
N PRO A 148 49.52 9.28 13.94
CA PRO A 148 50.46 10.37 13.72
C PRO A 148 51.84 9.75 13.53
N SER A 149 52.37 9.84 12.32
CA SER A 149 53.67 9.31 11.90
C SER A 149 54.81 10.19 12.43
N ASN A 150 54.72 10.59 13.70
CA ASN A 150 55.71 11.34 14.45
C ASN A 150 55.73 10.91 15.93
N ILE A 151 55.46 9.63 16.19
CA ILE A 151 55.99 9.02 17.42
C ILE A 151 57.41 8.60 17.07
N LEU A 152 58.37 9.44 17.43
CA LEU A 152 59.79 9.11 17.51
C LEU A 152 59.91 7.82 18.33
N ILE A 153 60.20 6.71 17.65
CA ILE A 153 60.54 5.42 18.25
C ILE A 153 61.95 5.58 18.84
N GLN A 154 62.07 6.22 20.00
CA GLN A 154 63.31 6.15 20.79
C GLN A 154 63.10 5.75 22.25
N ASP A 155 61.87 5.65 22.76
CA ASP A 155 61.66 5.27 24.17
C ASP A 155 60.43 4.36 24.36
N ILE A 156 60.38 3.25 23.63
CA ILE A 156 59.50 2.14 24.03
C ILE A 156 60.34 1.21 24.91
N PRO A 157 60.12 1.16 26.24
CA PRO A 157 60.78 0.18 27.08
C PRO A 157 60.33 -1.22 26.62
N LEU A 158 61.29 -2.11 26.39
CA LEU A 158 61.04 -3.52 26.11
C LEU A 158 60.03 -4.10 27.12
N PRO A 159 59.05 -4.91 26.69
CA PRO A 159 58.16 -5.61 27.59
C PRO A 159 58.97 -6.64 28.40
N GLY A 160 59.36 -6.25 29.61
CA GLY A 160 60.22 -7.02 30.49
C GLY A 160 60.74 -6.26 31.72
N ALA A 161 60.74 -4.93 31.69
CA ALA A 161 61.05 -4.13 32.87
C ALA A 161 59.82 -4.02 33.79
N GLN A 162 59.66 -4.99 34.70
CA GLN A 162 58.78 -4.86 35.85
C GLN A 162 59.25 -3.69 36.73
N PRO A 163 58.41 -2.69 37.04
CA PRO A 163 58.72 -1.78 38.14
C PRO A 163 58.71 -2.56 39.46
N PRO A 164 59.58 -2.22 40.45
CA PRO A 164 59.58 -2.89 41.73
C PRO A 164 58.20 -2.73 42.40
N SER A 165 57.55 -3.86 42.64
CA SER A 165 56.25 -3.95 43.30
C SER A 165 56.33 -3.44 44.74
N ILE A 166 55.49 -2.45 45.08
CA ILE A 166 55.30 -1.95 46.45
C ILE A 166 54.25 -2.78 47.22
N LEU A 167 53.54 -3.71 46.56
CA LEU A 167 52.59 -4.59 47.23
C LEU A 167 53.29 -5.83 47.79
N LYS A 168 53.75 -5.72 49.04
CA LYS A 168 53.83 -6.86 49.95
C LYS A 168 52.41 -7.42 50.11
N LYS A 169 52.18 -8.65 49.66
CA LYS A 169 51.36 -9.66 50.35
C LYS A 169 51.51 -11.02 49.67
N THR A 170 51.68 -12.02 50.52
CA THR A 170 51.99 -13.42 50.26
C THR A 170 50.84 -14.13 49.53
N SER A 171 51.16 -14.83 48.45
CA SER A 171 50.32 -15.89 47.88
C SER A 171 50.97 -17.22 48.22
N ALA A 172 50.22 -18.09 48.89
CA ALA A 172 50.60 -19.44 49.25
C ALA A 172 50.03 -20.41 48.21
N TYR A 173 50.88 -21.30 47.69
CA TYR A 173 50.58 -22.45 46.80
C TYR A 173 50.07 -22.08 45.37
N GLY A 174 50.58 -22.56 44.24
CA GLY A 174 51.61 -23.53 43.81
C GLY A 174 51.53 -23.67 42.26
N PRO A 175 52.48 -24.36 41.57
CA PRO A 175 52.47 -24.57 40.09
C PRO A 175 52.19 -26.05 39.72
N PRO A 176 52.32 -26.52 38.45
CA PRO A 176 51.78 -26.07 37.14
C PRO A 176 51.17 -27.26 36.31
N VAL A 177 50.52 -27.00 35.17
CA VAL A 177 50.48 -27.99 34.05
C VAL A 177 50.50 -27.28 32.68
N ARG A 178 51.35 -27.83 31.79
CA ARG A 178 51.67 -27.39 30.42
C ARG A 178 50.84 -28.17 29.39
N SER A 179 50.54 -27.55 28.23
CA SER A 179 50.72 -28.08 26.85
C SER A 179 49.96 -27.19 25.85
N MET A 180 50.61 -26.38 25.01
CA MET A 180 51.20 -26.68 23.68
C MET A 180 50.21 -26.73 22.50
N LEU A 181 50.28 -25.65 21.67
CA LEU A 181 50.12 -25.50 20.20
C LEU A 181 48.74 -25.46 19.46
N PRO A 182 48.63 -24.68 18.34
CA PRO A 182 47.43 -24.40 17.49
C PRO A 182 47.52 -25.15 16.11
N PRO A 183 46.85 -24.83 14.95
CA PRO A 183 45.77 -23.90 14.53
C PRO A 183 44.70 -24.64 13.61
N PRO A 184 44.20 -24.14 12.44
CA PRO A 184 43.21 -23.08 12.10
C PRO A 184 41.91 -23.64 11.43
N GLY A 185 40.88 -22.81 11.19
CA GLY A 185 39.85 -23.14 10.19
C GLY A 185 38.48 -22.47 10.32
N LEU A 186 38.15 -21.60 9.36
CA LEU A 186 36.82 -21.07 9.08
C LEU A 186 35.84 -22.22 8.78
N GLY A 187 34.79 -22.37 9.59
CA GLY A 187 33.75 -23.38 9.37
C GLY A 187 32.43 -22.94 9.98
N VAL A 188 31.42 -22.81 9.11
CA VAL A 188 29.98 -22.64 9.38
C VAL A 188 29.50 -23.29 10.69
N PRO A 189 28.53 -22.67 11.42
CA PRO A 189 27.96 -23.25 12.64
C PRO A 189 27.42 -24.66 12.36
N ARG A 190 28.08 -25.68 12.91
CA ARG A 190 27.70 -27.07 12.75
C ARG A 190 26.46 -27.36 13.59
N LEU A 191 25.40 -27.88 12.96
CA LEU A 191 24.23 -28.39 13.69
C LEU A 191 24.66 -29.50 14.68
N PRO A 192 23.97 -29.63 15.83
CA PRO A 192 24.26 -30.66 16.81
C PRO A 192 24.20 -32.08 16.19
N PRO A 193 25.03 -33.03 16.67
CA PRO A 193 25.09 -34.39 16.14
C PRO A 193 23.68 -35.04 16.10
N GLY A 194 23.31 -35.60 14.95
CA GLY A 194 22.05 -36.35 14.77
C GLY A 194 20.94 -35.62 14.00
N ARG A 195 21.12 -34.36 13.60
CA ARG A 195 20.15 -33.66 12.75
C ARG A 195 20.63 -33.55 11.30
N LYS A 196 19.87 -34.15 10.37
CA LYS A 196 20.09 -33.97 8.92
C LYS A 196 19.66 -32.55 8.53
N PRO A 197 20.34 -31.88 7.58
CA PRO A 197 19.91 -30.58 7.07
C PRO A 197 18.50 -30.67 6.47
N PRO A 198 17.70 -29.59 6.53
CA PRO A 198 16.40 -29.56 5.89
C PRO A 198 16.56 -29.82 4.38
N GLY A 199 15.79 -30.77 3.86
CA GLY A 199 15.80 -31.10 2.43
C GLY A 199 15.23 -29.96 1.57
N PRO A 200 15.50 -29.97 0.25
CA PRO A 200 14.91 -29.01 -0.66
C PRO A 200 13.37 -29.07 -0.60
N PRO A 201 12.68 -27.93 -0.78
CA PRO A 201 11.22 -27.91 -0.79
C PRO A 201 10.66 -28.84 -1.88
N PRO A 202 9.50 -29.49 -1.66
CA PRO A 202 8.86 -30.31 -2.68
C PRO A 202 8.63 -29.50 -3.96
N GLY A 203 9.05 -30.06 -5.10
CA GLY A 203 8.83 -29.44 -6.40
C GLY A 203 7.35 -29.31 -6.75
N PRO A 204 7.00 -28.45 -7.72
CA PRO A 204 5.63 -28.34 -8.20
C PRO A 204 5.11 -29.71 -8.68
N PRO A 205 3.83 -30.05 -8.42
CA PRO A 205 3.29 -31.34 -8.79
C PRO A 205 3.27 -31.53 -10.31
N PRO A 206 3.42 -32.77 -10.81
CA PRO A 206 3.35 -33.07 -12.24
C PRO A 206 2.03 -32.56 -12.86
N PRO A 207 2.05 -32.07 -14.11
CA PRO A 207 0.88 -31.46 -14.76
C PRO A 207 -0.32 -32.40 -14.85
N GLN A 208 -0.10 -33.71 -14.90
CA GLN A 208 -1.16 -34.74 -14.89
C GLN A 208 -1.94 -34.76 -13.56
N VAL A 209 -1.28 -34.42 -12.44
CA VAL A 209 -1.90 -34.35 -11.12
C VAL A 209 -2.80 -33.10 -11.04
N LEU A 210 -2.39 -31.99 -11.64
CA LEU A 210 -3.16 -30.74 -11.62
C LEU A 210 -4.51 -30.87 -12.36
N GLN A 211 -4.54 -31.63 -13.47
CA GLN A 211 -5.78 -31.91 -14.23
C GLN A 211 -6.77 -32.79 -13.45
N MET A 212 -6.27 -33.74 -12.65
CA MET A 212 -7.11 -34.61 -11.81
C MET A 212 -7.82 -33.84 -10.69
N TYR A 213 -7.15 -32.87 -10.07
CA TYR A 213 -7.73 -32.07 -8.97
C TYR A 213 -8.56 -30.86 -9.44
N GLY A 214 -8.31 -30.33 -10.65
CA GLY A 214 -9.10 -29.24 -11.24
C GLY A 214 -10.55 -29.62 -11.57
N ARG A 215 -10.88 -30.92 -11.60
CA ARG A 215 -12.22 -31.40 -11.94
C ARG A 215 -13.20 -31.45 -10.76
N LYS A 216 -12.76 -31.17 -9.53
CA LYS A 216 -13.61 -31.19 -8.32
C LYS A 216 -13.95 -29.81 -7.72
N VAL A 217 -13.37 -28.73 -8.22
CA VAL A 217 -13.73 -27.37 -7.84
C VAL A 217 -14.01 -26.60 -9.12
N GLY A 218 -15.28 -26.32 -9.38
CA GLY A 218 -15.82 -25.87 -10.66
C GLY A 218 -15.26 -24.53 -11.15
N PHE A 219 -14.06 -24.56 -11.70
CA PHE A 219 -13.51 -23.52 -12.56
C PHE A 219 -13.74 -23.93 -14.01
N THR A 220 -14.97 -23.73 -14.49
CA THR A 220 -15.26 -23.73 -15.92
C THR A 220 -14.64 -22.46 -16.52
N LEU A 221 -13.46 -22.59 -17.12
CA LEU A 221 -12.98 -21.65 -18.13
C LEU A 221 -13.80 -21.93 -19.40
N GLU A 222 -14.91 -21.22 -19.55
CA GLU A 222 -15.76 -21.23 -20.75
C GLU A 222 -14.95 -20.63 -21.91
N MET A 223 -14.33 -21.51 -22.71
CA MET A 223 -14.03 -21.21 -24.10
C MET A 223 -15.33 -21.33 -24.89
N ALA A 224 -15.88 -20.18 -25.27
CA ALA A 224 -17.05 -20.08 -26.12
C ALA A 224 -16.87 -20.83 -27.45
N PRO A 225 -17.82 -21.69 -27.86
CA PRO A 225 -17.97 -22.10 -29.24
C PRO A 225 -19.04 -21.26 -29.97
N ARG A 226 -18.86 -21.19 -31.28
CA ARG A 226 -19.47 -20.27 -32.24
C ARG A 226 -21.00 -20.29 -32.28
N ARG A 227 -21.55 -19.09 -32.55
CA ARG A 227 -22.92 -18.83 -33.03
C ARG A 227 -23.37 -19.87 -34.05
N ARG A 228 -24.54 -20.48 -33.79
CA ARG A 228 -25.36 -21.15 -34.78
C ARG A 228 -26.53 -20.22 -35.08
N GLU A 229 -26.71 -19.91 -36.36
CA GLU A 229 -27.81 -19.13 -36.91
C GLU A 229 -29.10 -19.96 -36.79
N GLU A 230 -30.19 -19.34 -36.32
CA GLU A 230 -31.54 -19.88 -36.48
C GLU A 230 -32.39 -18.85 -37.22
N GLU A 231 -32.84 -19.29 -38.39
CA GLU A 231 -33.81 -18.64 -39.26
C GLU A 231 -35.14 -18.45 -38.53
N ILE A 232 -35.65 -17.22 -38.52
CA ILE A 232 -37.07 -16.96 -38.21
C ILE A 232 -37.78 -16.84 -39.55
N SER A 233 -38.51 -17.91 -39.87
CA SER A 233 -39.44 -18.04 -40.99
C SER A 233 -40.57 -17.00 -40.88
N TYR A 234 -40.79 -16.26 -41.97
CA TYR A 234 -42.00 -15.48 -42.20
C TYR A 234 -43.14 -16.43 -42.58
N GLY A 235 -44.23 -16.40 -41.82
CA GLY A 235 -45.48 -17.07 -42.14
C GLY A 235 -46.63 -16.06 -42.11
N SER A 236 -47.17 -15.79 -43.30
CA SER A 236 -48.36 -15.02 -43.60
C SER A 236 -49.63 -15.73 -43.15
N GLU A 237 -50.57 -15.01 -42.56
CA GLU A 237 -52.00 -14.85 -42.92
C GLU A 237 -52.75 -14.06 -41.84
#